data_AF-A0A8C7P8L8-F1
#
_entry.id   AF-A0A8C7P8L8-F1
#
_cell.length_a   1.000
_cell.length_b   1.000
_cell.length_c   1.000
_cell.angle_alpha   90.00
_cell.angle_beta   90.00
_cell.angle_gamma   90.00
#
_symmetry.space_group_name_H-M   'P 1'
#
loop_
_entity.id
_entity.type
_entity.pdbx_description
1 polymer ?
#
loop_
_entity_poly.entity_id
_entity_poly.type
_entity_poly.pdbx_seq_one_letter_code
_entity_poly.pdbx_strand_id
1 'polypeptide(L)'
;MPQLTVATILQLTLLLSALPAQYLISRWTGASVAQRYHATKRLLGTWGEWRKSYLNTTVWTEWIADLMDRITMLVGGEEEGEVPGESPALEVMLQDNDLGFFGASRSVRRPRPPFVFLRVGDVVMERNGHMIGVIVSWDPELRAPPEWMSRLHPNEEVNAENTPHYKVLFSGPGPSSLLVGYLPQTRLERVTGTRPEIPTLEQYFTHFDGERFIMQPWLQEIFPED
;
A
#
# COMPACT_ATOMS: atom_id res chain seq x y z
N MET A 1 -16.96 12.47 -23.38
CA MET A 1 -16.39 11.28 -22.70
C MET A 1 -17.53 10.45 -22.16
N PRO A 2 -17.57 9.12 -22.38
CA PRO A 2 -18.67 8.29 -21.90
C PRO A 2 -18.65 8.28 -20.37
N GLN A 3 -19.74 8.71 -19.75
CA GLN A 3 -19.88 8.69 -18.30
C GLN A 3 -20.24 7.26 -17.86
N LEU A 4 -19.42 6.70 -16.97
CA LEU A 4 -19.69 5.40 -16.35
C LEU A 4 -20.90 5.57 -15.42
N THR A 5 -22.05 5.12 -15.89
CA THR A 5 -23.29 5.08 -15.11
C THR A 5 -23.34 3.78 -14.32
N VAL A 6 -24.04 3.78 -13.17
CA VAL A 6 -24.23 2.57 -12.36
C VAL A 6 -24.79 1.40 -13.19
N ALA A 7 -25.64 1.71 -14.16
CA ALA A 7 -26.16 0.72 -15.12
C ALA A 7 -25.08 0.08 -16.01
N THR A 8 -24.09 0.85 -16.48
CA THR A 8 -22.99 0.31 -17.29
C THR A 8 -22.03 -0.52 -16.46
N ILE A 9 -21.81 -0.14 -15.20
CA ILE A 9 -21.02 -0.94 -14.24
C ILE A 9 -21.71 -2.28 -13.97
N LEU A 10 -23.02 -2.27 -13.73
CA LEU A 10 -23.80 -3.51 -13.53
C LEU A 10 -23.82 -4.40 -14.77
N GLN A 11 -23.87 -3.82 -15.97
CA GLN A 11 -23.80 -4.57 -17.21
C GLN A 11 -22.40 -5.19 -17.43
N LEU A 12 -21.34 -4.45 -17.12
CA LEU A 12 -19.95 -4.93 -17.21
C LEU A 12 -19.69 -6.05 -16.21
N THR A 13 -20.13 -5.93 -14.96
CA THR A 13 -19.96 -6.98 -13.95
C THR A 13 -20.74 -8.24 -14.32
N LEU A 14 -21.97 -8.09 -14.84
CA LEU A 14 -22.76 -9.22 -15.35
C LEU A 14 -22.04 -9.93 -16.50
N LEU A 15 -21.53 -9.18 -17.49
CA LEU A 15 -20.80 -9.72 -18.63
C LEU A 15 -19.49 -10.42 -18.20
N LEU A 16 -18.75 -9.84 -17.26
CA LEU A 16 -17.51 -10.44 -16.73
C LEU A 16 -17.78 -11.71 -15.92
N SER A 17 -18.93 -11.78 -15.23
CA SER A 17 -19.37 -12.98 -14.49
C SER A 17 -19.84 -14.14 -15.40
N ALA A 18 -20.22 -13.83 -16.64
CA ALA A 18 -20.78 -14.81 -17.57
C ALA A 18 -19.75 -15.85 -18.03
N LEU A 19 -18.49 -15.46 -18.22
CA LEU A 19 -17.41 -16.37 -18.67
C LEU A 19 -17.05 -17.44 -17.61
N PRO A 20 -16.82 -17.07 -16.33
CA PRO A 20 -16.68 -18.05 -15.25
C PRO A 20 -17.91 -18.94 -15.10
N ALA A 21 -19.12 -18.38 -15.20
CA ALA A 21 -20.36 -19.12 -15.09
C ALA A 21 -20.51 -20.15 -16.23
N GLN A 22 -20.20 -19.77 -17.47
CA GLN A 22 -20.22 -20.68 -18.63
C GLN A 22 -19.17 -21.79 -18.50
N TYR A 23 -17.96 -21.47 -18.05
CA TYR A 23 -16.91 -22.46 -17.81
C TYR A 23 -17.33 -23.49 -16.75
N LEU A 24 -17.93 -23.01 -15.65
CA LEU A 24 -18.45 -23.86 -14.60
C LEU A 24 -19.58 -24.77 -15.09
N ILE A 25 -20.57 -24.22 -15.80
CA ILE A 25 -21.67 -24.99 -16.40
C ILE A 25 -21.14 -26.04 -17.38
N SER A 26 -20.10 -25.73 -18.16
CA SER A 26 -19.50 -26.68 -19.12
C SER A 26 -18.81 -27.88 -18.45
N ARG A 27 -18.24 -27.71 -17.24
CA ARG A 27 -17.69 -28.83 -16.45
C ARG A 27 -18.79 -29.67 -15.77
N TRP A 28 -20.01 -29.16 -15.65
CA TRP A 28 -21.10 -29.78 -14.89
C TRP A 28 -21.98 -30.72 -15.73
N THR A 29 -21.90 -30.65 -17.06
CA THR A 29 -22.68 -31.49 -17.99
C THR A 29 -21.98 -32.83 -18.30
N GLY A 30 -21.67 -33.61 -17.26
CA GLY A 30 -21.21 -34.99 -17.40
C GLY A 30 -22.34 -35.98 -17.78
N ALA A 31 -22.02 -37.04 -18.52
CA ALA A 31 -22.96 -37.91 -19.23
C ALA A 31 -23.91 -38.77 -18.34
N SER A 32 -23.64 -38.96 -17.04
CA SER A 32 -24.46 -39.84 -16.17
C SER A 32 -25.26 -39.10 -15.09
N VAL A 33 -26.45 -39.61 -14.75
CA VAL A 33 -27.37 -39.00 -13.76
C VAL A 33 -26.81 -39.04 -12.34
N ALA A 34 -26.10 -40.12 -11.98
CA ALA A 34 -25.52 -40.28 -10.64
C ALA A 34 -24.34 -39.32 -10.38
N GLN A 35 -23.48 -39.09 -11.38
CA GLN A 35 -22.37 -38.13 -11.24
C GLN A 35 -22.87 -36.69 -11.11
N ARG A 36 -23.94 -36.33 -11.82
CA ARG A 36 -24.61 -35.03 -11.69
C ARG A 36 -25.16 -34.82 -10.28
N TYR A 37 -25.85 -35.81 -9.72
CA TYR A 37 -26.39 -35.71 -8.36
C TYR A 37 -25.29 -35.49 -7.30
N HIS A 38 -24.18 -36.23 -7.38
CA HIS A 38 -23.06 -36.07 -6.45
C HIS A 38 -22.31 -34.74 -6.63
N ALA A 39 -22.17 -34.25 -7.87
CA ALA A 39 -21.60 -32.94 -8.15
C ALA A 39 -22.48 -31.82 -7.58
N THR A 40 -23.79 -31.87 -7.79
CA THR A 40 -24.75 -30.88 -7.25
C THR A 40 -24.77 -30.90 -5.72
N LYS A 41 -24.70 -32.08 -5.09
CA LYS A 41 -24.69 -32.18 -3.63
C LYS A 41 -23.40 -31.61 -3.00
N ARG A 42 -22.23 -31.84 -3.63
CA ARG A 42 -20.98 -31.19 -3.22
C ARG A 42 -21.05 -29.68 -3.37
N LEU A 43 -21.63 -29.19 -4.47
CA LEU A 43 -21.79 -27.77 -4.72
C LEU A 43 -22.71 -27.08 -3.72
N LEU A 44 -23.82 -27.70 -3.33
CA LEU A 44 -24.71 -27.16 -2.30
C LEU A 44 -24.01 -27.08 -0.93
N GLY A 45 -23.14 -28.04 -0.63
CA GLY A 45 -22.27 -28.01 0.55
C GLY A 45 -21.27 -26.86 0.50
N THR A 46 -20.48 -26.78 -0.58
CA THR A 46 -19.47 -25.72 -0.76
C THR A 46 -20.11 -24.33 -0.89
N TRP A 47 -21.30 -24.22 -1.47
CA TRP A 47 -22.06 -22.96 -1.55
C TRP A 47 -22.57 -22.52 -0.18
N GLY A 48 -23.00 -23.47 0.66
CA GLY A 48 -23.40 -23.18 2.04
C GLY A 48 -22.25 -22.64 2.89
N GLU A 49 -21.05 -23.20 2.72
CA GLU A 49 -19.81 -22.76 3.38
C GLU A 49 -19.32 -21.42 2.80
N TRP A 50 -19.29 -21.29 1.47
CA TRP A 50 -18.88 -20.08 0.77
C TRP A 50 -19.81 -18.90 1.08
N ARG A 51 -21.14 -19.10 1.14
CA ARG A 51 -22.10 -18.06 1.56
C ARG A 51 -21.84 -17.58 2.98
N LYS A 52 -21.48 -18.48 3.90
CA LYS A 52 -21.22 -18.12 5.30
C LYS A 52 -19.90 -17.35 5.48
N SER A 53 -18.91 -17.60 4.63
CA SER A 53 -17.57 -16.99 4.72
C SER A 53 -17.41 -15.75 3.82
N TYR A 54 -17.84 -15.81 2.56
CA TYR A 54 -17.63 -14.75 1.56
C TYR A 54 -18.80 -13.77 1.42
N LEU A 55 -20.03 -14.15 1.78
CA LEU A 55 -21.20 -13.25 1.77
C LEU A 55 -21.55 -12.70 3.17
N ASN A 56 -20.64 -12.86 4.15
CA ASN A 56 -20.80 -12.16 5.42
C ASN A 56 -20.38 -10.70 5.23
N THR A 57 -21.37 -9.82 5.17
CA THR A 57 -21.20 -8.38 4.99
C THR A 57 -20.32 -7.76 6.07
N THR A 58 -20.32 -8.28 7.30
CA THR A 58 -19.52 -7.71 8.40
C THR A 58 -18.02 -7.88 8.16
N VAL A 59 -17.59 -9.02 7.63
CA VAL A 59 -16.18 -9.32 7.36
C VAL A 59 -15.65 -8.46 6.22
N TRP A 60 -16.47 -8.23 5.19
CA TRP A 60 -16.12 -7.32 4.10
C TRP A 60 -16.06 -5.87 4.57
N THR A 61 -17.00 -5.42 5.41
CA THR A 61 -16.98 -4.06 5.92
C THR A 61 -15.82 -3.83 6.88
N GLU A 62 -15.49 -4.80 7.74
CA GLU A 62 -14.33 -4.73 8.64
C GLU A 62 -13.02 -4.75 7.85
N TRP A 63 -12.89 -5.61 6.83
CA TRP A 63 -11.70 -5.66 5.98
C TRP A 63 -11.55 -4.40 5.12
N ILE A 64 -12.63 -3.85 4.56
CA ILE A 64 -12.60 -2.60 3.80
C ILE A 64 -12.30 -1.42 4.74
N ALA A 65 -12.91 -1.38 5.93
CA ALA A 65 -12.64 -0.34 6.92
C ALA A 65 -11.17 -0.39 7.38
N ASP A 66 -10.64 -1.57 7.68
CA ASP A 66 -9.23 -1.77 8.05
C ASP A 66 -8.27 -1.39 6.90
N LEU A 67 -8.63 -1.70 5.64
CA LEU A 67 -7.87 -1.27 4.48
C LEU A 67 -7.90 0.26 4.31
N MET A 68 -9.08 0.87 4.49
CA MET A 68 -9.24 2.31 4.43
C MET A 68 -8.44 2.97 5.54
N ASP A 69 -8.59 2.56 6.80
CA ASP A 69 -7.84 3.07 7.95
C ASP A 69 -6.33 2.97 7.74
N ARG A 70 -5.82 1.87 7.18
CA ARG A 70 -4.39 1.72 6.85
C ARG A 70 -3.94 2.73 5.80
N ILE A 71 -4.72 2.94 4.75
CA ILE A 71 -4.41 3.93 3.70
C ILE A 71 -4.46 5.35 4.29
N THR A 72 -5.49 5.63 5.07
CA THR A 72 -5.71 6.91 5.75
C THR A 72 -4.52 7.20 6.67
N MET A 73 -4.08 6.24 7.49
CA MET A 73 -2.91 6.39 8.36
C MET A 73 -1.60 6.65 7.58
N LEU A 74 -1.41 6.00 6.43
CA LEU A 74 -0.17 6.07 5.65
C LEU A 74 -0.04 7.39 4.87
N VAL A 75 -1.17 7.98 4.50
CA VAL A 75 -1.27 9.26 3.79
C VAL A 75 -1.44 10.43 4.78
N GLY A 76 -1.63 10.13 6.08
CA GLY A 76 -1.75 11.10 7.17
C GLY A 76 -3.19 11.65 7.32
N GLY A 77 -4.17 10.78 7.57
CA GLY A 77 -5.58 11.14 7.60
C GLY A 77 -6.31 10.80 8.89
N GLU A 78 -7.32 11.62 9.16
CA GLU A 78 -8.21 11.63 10.32
C GLU A 78 -9.41 10.66 10.19
N GLU A 79 -10.03 10.35 11.34
CA GLU A 79 -11.41 9.84 11.45
C GLU A 79 -12.46 10.90 11.02
N GLU A 80 -13.61 10.39 10.59
CA GLU A 80 -14.69 11.00 9.82
C GLU A 80 -15.21 12.40 10.24
N GLY A 81 -15.29 13.31 9.27
CA GLY A 81 -16.15 14.48 9.31
C GLY A 81 -15.82 15.48 8.21
N GLU A 82 -16.65 15.57 7.18
CA GLU A 82 -16.54 16.49 6.03
C GLU A 82 -15.37 16.17 5.08
N VAL A 83 -15.68 15.63 3.90
CA VAL A 83 -14.73 15.47 2.78
C VAL A 83 -14.28 16.86 2.31
N PRO A 84 -13.04 17.34 2.59
CA PRO A 84 -12.56 18.60 2.08
C PRO A 84 -11.44 18.26 1.09
N GLY A 85 -11.82 17.83 -0.12
CA GLY A 85 -10.91 17.65 -1.24
C GLY A 85 -9.65 16.85 -0.90
N GLU A 86 -9.74 15.53 -1.00
CA GLU A 86 -8.60 14.74 -1.47
C GLU A 86 -8.01 15.50 -2.65
N SER A 87 -6.81 16.05 -2.49
CA SER A 87 -6.13 16.79 -3.54
C SER A 87 -5.21 15.77 -4.21
N PRO A 88 -5.55 15.27 -5.41
CA PRO A 88 -4.66 14.42 -6.20
C PRO A 88 -3.23 14.96 -6.27
N ALA A 89 -3.07 16.28 -6.14
CA ALA A 89 -1.79 16.96 -6.06
C ALA A 89 -0.87 16.45 -4.92
N LEU A 90 -1.37 16.24 -3.70
CA LEU A 90 -0.52 15.82 -2.58
C LEU A 90 -0.05 14.36 -2.73
N GLU A 91 -0.91 13.46 -3.19
CA GLU A 91 -0.55 12.07 -3.47
C GLU A 91 0.48 11.98 -4.62
N VAL A 92 0.29 12.79 -5.68
CA VAL A 92 1.26 12.89 -6.77
C VAL A 92 2.61 13.42 -6.25
N MET A 93 2.60 14.44 -5.38
CA MET A 93 3.83 14.97 -4.78
C MET A 93 4.57 13.97 -3.89
N LEU A 94 3.83 13.07 -3.23
CA LEU A 94 4.40 12.02 -2.40
C LEU A 94 5.17 10.99 -3.26
N GLN A 95 4.68 10.71 -4.47
CA GLN A 95 5.37 9.85 -5.43
C GLN A 95 6.67 10.48 -5.96
N ASP A 96 6.62 11.73 -6.40
CA ASP A 96 7.80 12.52 -6.76
C ASP A 96 7.47 14.01 -6.78
N ASN A 97 8.46 14.85 -6.48
CA ASN A 97 8.32 16.30 -6.61
C ASN A 97 9.67 17.01 -6.75
N ASP A 98 9.69 18.08 -7.53
CA ASP A 98 10.88 18.94 -7.67
C ASP A 98 11.07 19.93 -6.50
N LEU A 99 10.10 19.98 -5.57
CA LEU A 99 10.13 20.89 -4.41
C LEU A 99 10.99 20.35 -3.26
N GLY A 100 11.43 19.09 -3.34
CA GLY A 100 12.26 18.44 -2.33
C GLY A 100 11.53 18.07 -1.04
N PHE A 101 10.20 18.02 -1.07
CA PHE A 101 9.37 17.48 0.01
C PHE A 101 9.42 15.95 0.01
N PHE A 102 9.04 15.34 1.13
CA PHE A 102 8.90 13.89 1.26
C PHE A 102 10.18 13.12 0.89
N GLY A 103 11.35 13.65 1.25
CA GLY A 103 12.64 13.04 0.92
C GLY A 103 13.02 13.10 -0.56
N ALA A 104 12.33 13.88 -1.41
CA ALA A 104 12.64 14.03 -2.84
C ALA A 104 13.79 15.02 -3.13
N SER A 105 14.37 15.64 -2.10
CA SER A 105 15.46 16.61 -2.29
C SER A 105 16.71 15.92 -2.86
N ARG A 106 17.20 16.44 -4.00
CA ARG A 106 18.39 15.93 -4.72
C ARG A 106 19.72 16.39 -4.10
N SER A 107 19.71 16.98 -2.91
CA SER A 107 20.93 17.39 -2.22
C SER A 107 21.64 16.18 -1.60
N VAL A 108 22.96 16.14 -1.75
CA VAL A 108 23.80 15.08 -1.15
C VAL A 108 23.69 15.15 0.38
N ARG A 109 23.33 14.03 0.99
CA ARG A 109 23.11 13.90 2.44
C ARG A 109 24.42 13.55 3.14
N ARG A 110 25.29 14.54 3.33
CA ARG A 110 26.55 14.42 4.07
C ARG A 110 26.81 15.62 5.00
N PRO A 111 27.30 15.38 6.24
CA PRO A 111 27.42 14.07 6.89
C PRO A 111 26.04 13.52 7.28
N ARG A 112 25.89 12.20 7.37
CA ARG A 112 24.66 11.58 7.88
C ARG A 112 24.48 11.96 9.36
N PRO A 113 23.33 12.57 9.75
CA PRO A 113 23.10 12.91 11.14
C PRO A 113 23.02 11.65 12.04
N PRO A 114 23.59 11.68 13.26
CA PRO A 114 23.67 10.50 14.11
C PRO A 114 22.32 10.02 14.66
N PHE A 115 21.30 10.87 14.64
CA PHE A 115 19.95 10.58 15.12
C PHE A 115 19.05 9.95 14.03
N VAL A 116 19.52 9.89 12.78
CA VAL A 116 18.92 9.10 11.71
C VAL A 116 19.42 7.66 11.88
N PHE A 117 18.55 6.72 12.25
CA PHE A 117 18.94 5.34 12.59
C PHE A 117 18.69 4.34 11.47
N LEU A 118 17.67 4.60 10.64
CA LEU A 118 17.33 3.75 9.49
C LEU A 118 18.03 4.26 8.24
N ARG A 119 18.30 3.36 7.29
CA ARG A 119 19.08 3.62 6.07
C ARG A 119 18.22 3.43 4.84
N VAL A 120 18.57 4.12 3.77
CA VAL A 120 17.99 3.83 2.45
C VAL A 120 18.30 2.37 2.08
N GLY A 121 17.26 1.67 1.62
CA GLY A 121 17.29 0.24 1.30
C GLY A 121 16.93 -0.68 2.47
N ASP A 122 16.85 -0.18 3.71
CA ASP A 122 16.38 -1.00 4.82
C ASP A 122 14.94 -1.46 4.61
N VAL A 123 14.69 -2.72 4.96
CA VAL A 123 13.35 -3.27 5.06
C VAL A 123 12.79 -2.92 6.43
N VAL A 124 11.60 -2.34 6.46
CA VAL A 124 10.95 -1.87 7.68
C VAL A 124 9.51 -2.37 7.75
N MET A 125 9.03 -2.52 8.97
CA MET A 125 7.61 -2.74 9.26
C MET A 125 7.06 -1.50 9.94
N GLU A 126 5.90 -1.05 9.48
CA GLU A 126 5.14 0.00 10.14
C GLU A 126 4.38 -0.59 11.34
N ARG A 127 4.52 0.05 12.51
CA ARG A 127 4.15 -0.52 13.82
C ARG A 127 2.67 -0.84 13.98
N ASN A 128 1.76 -0.02 13.45
CA ASN A 128 0.33 -0.16 13.71
C ASN A 128 -0.35 -1.00 12.62
N GLY A 129 -0.05 -0.70 11.37
CA GLY A 129 -0.57 -1.32 10.17
C GLY A 129 0.23 -2.55 9.70
N HIS A 130 1.27 -3.01 10.41
CA HIS A 130 1.98 -4.26 10.11
C HIS A 130 2.39 -4.41 8.63
N MET A 131 2.60 -3.30 7.93
CA MET A 131 2.96 -3.28 6.52
C MET A 131 4.48 -3.31 6.40
N ILE A 132 4.98 -4.22 5.56
CA ILE A 132 6.41 -4.30 5.26
C ILE A 132 6.69 -3.42 4.05
N GLY A 133 7.67 -2.54 4.21
CA GLY A 133 8.10 -1.61 3.18
C GLY A 133 9.62 -1.49 3.10
N VAL A 134 10.07 -0.69 2.13
CA VAL A 134 11.49 -0.39 1.92
C VAL A 134 11.67 1.11 1.92
N ILE A 135 12.65 1.59 2.68
CA ILE A 135 13.00 3.01 2.75
C ILE A 135 13.69 3.42 1.44
N VAL A 136 13.18 4.43 0.74
CA VAL A 136 13.79 4.98 -0.48
C VAL A 136 14.46 6.32 -0.28
N SER A 137 14.07 7.08 0.74
CA SER A 137 14.72 8.34 1.11
C SER A 137 14.39 8.73 2.55
N TRP A 138 15.14 9.68 3.09
CA TRP A 138 14.88 10.25 4.41
C TRP A 138 15.17 11.75 4.45
N ASP A 139 14.51 12.43 5.37
CA ASP A 139 14.81 13.79 5.81
C ASP A 139 15.13 13.80 7.31
N PRO A 140 16.08 14.64 7.75
CA PRO A 140 16.45 14.73 9.16
C PRO A 140 15.33 15.30 10.04
N GLU A 141 14.43 16.07 9.43
CA GLU A 141 13.30 16.78 10.03
C GLU A 141 12.12 16.67 9.07
N LEU A 142 10.92 16.96 9.56
CA LEU A 142 9.71 16.91 8.73
C LEU A 142 9.80 17.91 7.56
N ARG A 143 9.75 17.41 6.32
CA ARG A 143 9.70 18.24 5.11
C ARG A 143 8.48 17.88 4.27
N ALA A 144 7.35 18.50 4.60
CA ALA A 144 6.10 18.33 3.87
C ALA A 144 5.42 19.70 3.61
N PRO A 145 4.52 19.79 2.62
CA PRO A 145 3.72 20.98 2.39
C PRO A 145 2.89 21.35 3.63
N PRO A 146 2.64 22.65 3.89
CA PRO A 146 1.82 23.10 5.01
C PRO A 146 0.44 22.46 5.07
N GLU A 147 -0.18 22.25 3.91
CA GLU A 147 -1.47 21.57 3.80
C GLU A 147 -1.42 20.12 4.30
N TRP A 148 -0.31 19.42 4.08
CA TRP A 148 -0.09 18.07 4.60
C TRP A 148 0.17 18.09 6.10
N MET A 149 0.97 19.05 6.59
CA MET A 149 1.22 19.22 8.02
C MET A 149 -0.05 19.57 8.81
N SER A 150 -0.96 20.35 8.22
CA SER A 150 -2.26 20.65 8.85
C SER A 150 -3.22 19.47 8.88
N ARG A 151 -3.01 18.46 8.01
CA ARG A 151 -3.80 17.23 7.97
C ARG A 151 -3.28 16.19 8.96
N LEU A 152 -1.98 16.21 9.25
CA LEU A 152 -1.46 15.48 10.40
C LEU A 152 -2.04 16.07 11.69
N HIS A 153 -2.76 15.23 12.45
CA HIS A 153 -3.42 15.65 13.67
C HIS A 153 -2.49 16.46 14.60
N PRO A 154 -2.94 17.62 15.14
CA PRO A 154 -2.17 18.42 16.10
C PRO A 154 -1.87 17.67 17.43
N ASN A 155 -2.58 16.58 17.71
CA ASN A 155 -2.56 15.89 19.00
C ASN A 155 -1.62 14.69 19.07
N GLU A 156 -1.18 14.10 17.95
CA GLU A 156 -0.38 12.87 18.00
C GLU A 156 1.12 13.10 18.16
N GLU A 157 1.70 14.20 17.68
CA GLU A 157 3.16 14.32 17.66
C GLU A 157 3.64 15.73 17.99
N VAL A 158 3.67 16.03 19.29
CA VAL A 158 4.26 17.24 19.88
C VAL A 158 5.74 17.48 19.46
N ASN A 159 6.39 16.51 18.80
CA ASN A 159 7.77 16.62 18.31
C ASN A 159 8.01 15.98 16.92
N ALA A 160 6.98 15.81 16.07
CA ALA A 160 7.16 15.27 14.70
C ALA A 160 8.18 16.10 13.92
N GLU A 161 8.08 17.42 14.01
CA GLU A 161 8.87 18.37 13.22
C GLU A 161 10.38 18.11 13.32
N ASN A 162 10.87 17.77 14.52
CA ASN A 162 12.29 17.55 14.80
C ASN A 162 12.71 16.07 14.76
N THR A 163 11.86 15.20 14.22
CA THR A 163 12.13 13.77 14.11
C THR A 163 12.47 13.42 12.65
N PRO A 164 13.43 12.51 12.40
CA PRO A 164 13.68 12.01 11.05
C PRO A 164 12.44 11.38 10.44
N HIS A 165 12.15 11.77 9.21
CA HIS A 165 11.05 11.25 8.41
C HIS A 165 11.58 10.44 7.24
N TYR A 166 10.92 9.34 6.94
CA TYR A 166 11.32 8.39 5.93
C TYR A 166 10.22 8.27 4.88
N LYS A 167 10.62 8.31 3.61
CA LYS A 167 9.76 7.88 2.50
C LYS A 167 9.91 6.38 2.34
N VAL A 168 8.80 5.66 2.51
CA VAL A 168 8.75 4.21 2.50
C VAL A 168 7.81 3.76 1.39
N LEU A 169 8.27 2.81 0.58
CA LEU A 169 7.45 2.11 -0.39
C LEU A 169 6.88 0.84 0.25
N PHE A 170 5.59 0.59 0.09
CA PHE A 170 4.88 -0.59 0.57
C PHE A 170 4.17 -1.30 -0.57
N SER A 171 4.00 -2.62 -0.45
CA SER A 171 3.11 -3.38 -1.34
C SER A 171 1.66 -2.98 -1.08
N GLY A 172 0.94 -2.61 -2.13
CA GLY A 172 -0.50 -2.38 -2.05
C GLY A 172 -1.33 -3.68 -2.14
N PRO A 173 -2.67 -3.58 -2.06
CA PRO A 173 -3.58 -4.74 -2.06
C PRO A 173 -3.59 -5.53 -3.38
N GLY A 174 -3.03 -4.99 -4.46
CA GLY A 174 -2.88 -5.66 -5.75
C GLY A 174 -1.42 -5.94 -6.10
N PRO A 175 -1.15 -6.91 -7.00
CA PRO A 175 0.22 -7.31 -7.37
C PRO A 175 1.06 -6.19 -8.01
N SER A 176 0.41 -5.16 -8.55
CA SER A 176 1.05 -3.97 -9.13
C SER A 176 0.74 -2.69 -8.35
N SER A 177 0.09 -2.80 -7.20
CA SER A 177 -0.27 -1.64 -6.38
C SER A 177 0.92 -1.25 -5.50
N LEU A 178 1.26 0.02 -5.53
CA LEU A 178 2.31 0.62 -4.73
C LEU A 178 1.66 1.62 -3.78
N LEU A 179 1.96 1.51 -2.49
CA LEU A 179 1.61 2.51 -1.51
C LEU A 179 2.89 3.24 -1.11
N VAL A 180 2.84 4.57 -1.07
CA VAL A 180 3.97 5.41 -0.66
C VAL A 180 3.58 6.08 0.64
N GLY A 181 4.40 5.93 1.67
CA GLY A 181 4.19 6.58 2.97
C GLY A 181 5.34 7.52 3.30
N TYR A 182 5.03 8.59 4.03
CA TYR A 182 6.04 9.45 4.65
C TYR A 182 5.85 9.43 6.16
N LEU A 183 6.72 8.69 6.85
CA LEU A 183 6.50 8.27 8.22
C LEU A 183 7.68 8.68 9.13
N PRO A 184 7.42 9.06 10.38
CA PRO A 184 8.47 9.35 11.34
C PRO A 184 9.20 8.07 11.76
N GLN A 185 10.47 8.23 12.16
CA GLN A 185 11.31 7.13 12.65
C GLN A 185 10.64 6.27 13.74
N THR A 186 9.84 6.90 14.60
CA THR A 186 9.17 6.30 15.76
C THR A 186 8.10 5.28 15.38
N ARG A 187 7.59 5.32 14.14
CA ARG A 187 6.57 4.39 13.62
C ARG A 187 7.16 3.22 12.83
N LEU A 188 8.48 3.19 12.63
CA LEU A 188 9.16 2.20 11.79
C LEU A 188 10.06 1.29 12.62
N GLU A 189 10.01 0.00 12.32
CA GLU A 189 10.92 -1.00 12.90
C GLU A 189 11.67 -1.74 11.80
N ARG A 190 12.99 -1.89 11.95
CA ARG A 190 13.80 -2.62 10.97
C ARG A 190 13.49 -4.12 11.04
N VAL A 191 13.25 -4.72 9.89
CA VAL A 191 13.05 -6.16 9.72
C VAL A 191 14.24 -6.72 8.93
N THR A 192 14.71 -7.91 9.31
CA THR A 192 15.84 -8.59 8.64
C THR A 192 15.40 -9.95 8.10
N GLY A 193 16.08 -10.44 7.06
CA GLY A 193 15.82 -11.76 6.47
C GLY A 193 14.53 -11.88 5.63
N THR A 194 13.79 -10.78 5.46
CA THR A 194 12.57 -10.73 4.64
C THR A 194 12.80 -9.85 3.44
N ARG A 195 12.57 -10.39 2.23
CA ARG A 195 12.60 -9.62 0.99
C ARG A 195 11.16 -9.34 0.54
N PRO A 196 10.62 -8.12 0.73
CA PRO A 196 9.30 -7.78 0.22
C PRO A 196 9.31 -7.67 -1.31
N GLU A 197 8.20 -8.06 -1.93
CA GLU A 197 7.95 -7.88 -3.37
C GLU A 197 7.12 -6.61 -3.56
N ILE A 198 7.82 -5.50 -3.84
CA ILE A 198 7.20 -4.19 -4.04
C ILE A 198 7.45 -3.76 -5.49
N PRO A 199 6.41 -3.38 -6.25
CA PRO A 199 6.59 -2.86 -7.60
C PRO A 199 7.54 -1.66 -7.62
N THR A 200 8.24 -1.44 -8.74
CA THR A 200 9.13 -0.27 -8.96
C THR A 200 10.39 -0.16 -8.09
N LEU A 201 10.65 -1.09 -7.15
CA LEU A 201 11.90 -1.07 -6.36
C LEU A 201 13.15 -1.10 -7.22
N GLU A 202 13.08 -1.76 -8.38
CA GLU A 202 14.15 -1.81 -9.36
C GLU A 202 14.58 -0.44 -9.89
N GLN A 203 13.76 0.62 -9.75
CA GLN A 203 14.13 1.99 -10.11
C GLN A 203 15.10 2.61 -9.09
N TYR A 204 15.03 2.17 -7.83
CA TYR A 204 15.83 2.68 -6.71
C TYR A 204 16.98 1.77 -6.33
N PHE A 205 16.82 0.45 -6.54
CA PHE A 205 17.72 -0.58 -6.05
C PHE A 205 18.13 -1.56 -7.14
N THR A 206 19.34 -2.10 -7.03
CA THR A 206 19.88 -3.09 -7.96
C THR A 206 19.53 -4.52 -7.56
N HIS A 207 19.72 -4.86 -6.28
CA HIS A 207 19.47 -6.19 -5.73
C HIS A 207 19.28 -6.14 -4.22
N PHE A 208 18.83 -7.25 -3.64
CA PHE A 208 18.76 -7.46 -2.19
C PHE A 208 19.98 -8.27 -1.75
N ASP A 209 20.72 -7.80 -0.74
CA ASP A 209 21.96 -8.44 -0.27
C ASP A 209 21.73 -9.51 0.82
N GLY A 210 20.48 -9.67 1.28
CA GLY A 210 20.10 -10.58 2.37
C GLY A 210 19.67 -9.83 3.64
N GLU A 211 20.11 -8.59 3.81
CA GLU A 211 19.73 -7.72 4.93
C GLU A 211 18.95 -6.50 4.45
N ARG A 212 19.36 -5.87 3.34
CA ARG A 212 18.78 -4.65 2.78
C ARG A 212 18.86 -4.62 1.25
N PHE A 213 18.21 -3.65 0.64
CA PHE A 213 18.33 -3.38 -0.78
C PHE A 213 19.54 -2.48 -1.09
N ILE A 214 20.35 -2.87 -2.08
CA ILE A 214 21.51 -2.11 -2.52
C ILE A 214 21.07 -1.04 -3.52
N MET A 215 21.36 0.21 -3.18
CA MET A 215 21.01 1.39 -3.98
C MET A 215 21.55 1.31 -5.40
N GLN A 216 20.81 1.90 -6.34
CA GLN A 216 21.36 2.26 -7.64
C GLN A 216 22.42 3.36 -7.51
N PRO A 217 23.35 3.49 -8.48
CA PRO A 217 24.43 4.48 -8.42
C PRO A 217 23.94 5.91 -8.18
N TRP A 218 22.85 6.32 -8.85
CA TRP A 218 22.29 7.66 -8.71
C TRP A 218 21.74 7.93 -7.30
N LEU A 219 21.17 6.93 -6.64
CA LEU A 219 20.63 7.07 -5.28
C LEU A 219 21.75 7.06 -4.25
N GLN A 220 22.80 6.27 -4.50
CA GLN A 220 24.02 6.26 -3.71
C GLN A 220 24.75 7.62 -3.77
N GLU A 221 24.72 8.35 -4.89
CA GLU A 221 25.28 9.71 -4.95
C GLU A 221 24.55 10.69 -4.01
N ILE A 222 23.25 10.48 -3.77
CA ILE A 222 22.43 11.30 -2.88
C ILE A 222 22.60 10.86 -1.42
N PHE A 223 22.64 9.55 -1.14
CA PHE A 223 22.78 8.95 0.19
C PHE A 223 24.09 8.15 0.33
N PRO A 224 25.26 8.78 0.21
CA PRO A 224 26.53 8.08 0.05
C PRO A 224 27.14 7.51 1.34
N GLU A 225 26.43 7.62 2.48
CA GLU A 225 26.83 7.08 3.80
C GLU A 225 25.84 6.02 4.33
N ASP A 226 24.81 5.70 3.53
CA ASP A 226 23.78 4.70 3.85
C ASP A 226 24.16 3.29 3.37
#